data_AF-A0A8C2VVM4-F1
#
_entry.id   AF-A0A8C2VVM4-F1
#
_cell.length_a   1.000
_cell.length_b   1.000
_cell.length_c   1.000
_cell.angle_alpha   90.00
_cell.angle_beta   90.00
_cell.angle_gamma   90.00
#
_symmetry.space_group_name_H-M   'P 1'
#
loop_
_entity.id
_entity.type
_entity.pdbx_description
1 polymer ?
#
loop_
_entity_poly.entity_id
_entity_poly.type
_entity_poly.pdbx_seq_one_letter_code
_entity_poly.pdbx_strand_id
1 'polypeptide(L)'
;MGQPAAGSLLTLLRVLLLPVGPTVAQELPSAPTPGSPLSPTEYERFFALLTPTWKAETTCRLRATHGCRNPTIVQLDQYENHGLVPDGAVCSDLPYASWFESFCQFSQYRCSNHVYYAKRVRCSQPVSILSVNNFKELESAAEGPHTVMTSPITPHVKGE
;
A
#
# COMPACT_ATOMS: atom_id res chain seq x y z
N MET A 1 -17.00 90.59 -16.62
CA MET A 1 -16.36 89.25 -16.46
C MET A 1 -17.23 88.24 -17.19
N GLY A 2 -16.86 87.44 -18.18
CA GLY A 2 -15.58 86.94 -18.67
C GLY A 2 -15.76 85.44 -18.99
N GLN A 3 -16.16 85.14 -20.23
CA GLN A 3 -16.17 83.89 -21.04
C GLN A 3 -16.33 82.47 -20.43
N PRO A 4 -17.02 81.54 -21.15
CA PRO A 4 -16.99 80.10 -20.88
C PRO A 4 -15.78 79.43 -21.56
N ALA A 5 -15.25 78.37 -20.97
CA ALA A 5 -14.29 77.49 -21.63
C ALA A 5 -14.73 76.04 -21.50
N ALA A 6 -15.05 75.47 -22.65
CA ALA A 6 -15.33 74.07 -22.87
C ALA A 6 -14.08 73.22 -22.57
N GLY A 7 -14.25 72.19 -21.76
CA GLY A 7 -13.24 71.14 -21.53
C GLY A 7 -13.88 69.79 -21.79
N SER A 8 -13.74 69.31 -23.02
CA SER A 8 -14.12 67.96 -23.46
C SER A 8 -13.33 66.91 -22.67
N LEU A 9 -14.03 66.02 -21.96
CA LEU A 9 -13.45 64.81 -21.38
C LEU A 9 -14.10 63.59 -22.03
N LEU A 10 -13.63 63.28 -23.24
CA LEU A 10 -13.74 61.95 -23.85
C LEU A 10 -13.01 60.95 -22.95
N THR A 11 -13.76 60.26 -22.09
CA THR A 11 -13.25 59.06 -21.41
C THR A 11 -13.84 57.83 -22.06
N LEU A 12 -12.95 57.10 -22.73
CA LEU A 12 -13.20 55.89 -23.51
C LEU A 12 -13.84 54.80 -22.65
N LEU A 13 -15.05 54.37 -23.02
CA LEU A 13 -15.65 53.13 -22.54
C LEU A 13 -14.82 51.94 -23.06
N ARG A 14 -13.80 51.52 -22.31
CA ARG A 14 -13.09 50.26 -22.56
C ARG A 14 -13.94 49.12 -21.98
N VAL A 15 -14.83 48.59 -22.82
CA VAL A 15 -15.52 47.32 -22.56
C VAL A 15 -14.46 46.22 -22.48
N LEU A 16 -14.12 45.79 -21.26
CA LEU A 16 -13.39 44.53 -21.05
C LEU A 16 -14.34 43.37 -21.35
N LEU A 17 -14.36 42.94 -22.61
CA LEU A 17 -14.82 41.60 -22.97
C LEU A 17 -13.71 40.62 -22.52
N LEU A 18 -13.83 40.13 -21.29
CA LEU A 18 -13.07 38.95 -20.87
C LEU A 18 -13.60 37.75 -21.68
N PRO A 19 -12.73 37.00 -22.39
CA PRO A 19 -13.15 35.74 -22.96
C PRO A 19 -13.48 34.79 -21.80
N VAL A 20 -14.74 34.38 -21.72
CA VAL A 20 -15.15 33.23 -20.91
C VAL A 20 -14.46 32.02 -21.54
N GLY A 21 -13.30 31.66 -20.98
CA GLY A 21 -12.64 30.41 -21.30
C GLY A 21 -13.54 29.24 -20.92
N PRO A 22 -13.42 28.08 -21.60
CA PRO A 22 -14.17 26.90 -21.23
C PRO A 22 -13.82 26.57 -19.77
N THR A 23 -14.84 26.45 -18.93
CA THR A 23 -14.65 25.95 -17.57
C THR A 23 -14.08 24.54 -17.71
N VAL A 24 -12.79 24.39 -17.44
CA VAL A 24 -12.26 23.06 -17.12
C VAL A 24 -12.94 22.73 -15.81
N ALA A 25 -13.94 21.84 -15.87
CA ALA A 25 -14.53 21.27 -14.69
C ALA A 25 -13.38 20.69 -13.88
N GLN A 26 -12.97 21.40 -12.82
CA GLN A 26 -12.01 20.89 -11.87
C GLN A 26 -12.72 19.73 -11.19
N GLU A 27 -12.43 18.51 -11.64
CA GLU A 27 -12.86 17.30 -10.97
C GLU A 27 -12.31 17.40 -9.54
N LEU A 28 -13.20 17.72 -8.60
CA LEU A 28 -12.86 17.77 -7.20
C LEU A 28 -12.25 16.41 -6.83
N PRO A 29 -11.13 16.38 -6.09
CA PRO A 29 -10.52 15.13 -5.69
C PRO A 29 -11.58 14.26 -5.03
N SER A 30 -11.88 13.11 -5.65
CA SER A 30 -12.81 12.14 -5.09
C SER A 30 -12.35 11.78 -3.68
N ALA A 31 -13.30 11.71 -2.75
CA ALA A 31 -12.97 11.33 -1.38
C ALA A 31 -12.26 9.97 -1.36
N PRO A 32 -11.25 9.76 -0.51
CA PRO A 32 -10.55 8.49 -0.43
C PRO A 32 -11.52 7.35 -0.14
N THR A 33 -11.43 6.26 -0.91
CA THR A 33 -12.27 5.08 -0.68
C THR A 33 -11.84 4.40 0.62
N PRO A 34 -12.74 4.16 1.59
CA PRO A 34 -12.39 3.44 2.81
C PRO A 34 -11.76 2.09 2.48
N GLY A 35 -10.66 1.76 3.16
CA GLY A 35 -9.93 0.53 2.94
C GLY A 35 -9.09 0.50 1.67
N SER A 36 -9.00 1.58 0.89
CA SER A 36 -8.01 1.69 -0.18
C SER A 36 -6.61 2.02 0.39
N PRO A 37 -5.52 1.63 -0.29
CA PRO A 37 -4.17 2.04 0.13
C PRO A 37 -3.97 3.54 -0.01
N LEU A 38 -3.10 4.11 0.83
CA LEU A 38 -2.71 5.52 0.73
C LEU A 38 -2.01 5.83 -0.60
N SER A 39 -2.16 7.06 -1.08
CA SER A 39 -1.31 7.63 -2.13
C SER A 39 0.12 7.85 -1.63
N PRO A 40 1.12 8.05 -2.51
CA PRO A 40 2.49 8.31 -2.10
C PRO A 40 2.64 9.47 -1.10
N THR A 41 1.96 10.59 -1.32
CA THR A 41 1.99 11.77 -0.44
C THR A 41 1.24 11.54 0.87
N GLU A 42 0.25 10.66 0.90
CA GLU A 42 -0.40 10.24 2.16
C GLU A 42 0.52 9.32 2.97
N TYR A 43 1.25 8.41 2.32
CA TYR A 43 2.26 7.59 3.01
C TYR A 43 3.37 8.42 3.63
N GLU A 44 3.86 9.47 2.96
CA GLU A 44 4.84 10.38 3.55
C GLU A 44 4.34 11.00 4.86
N ARG A 45 3.09 11.49 4.86
CA ARG A 45 2.45 12.04 6.06
C ARG A 45 2.21 10.99 7.14
N PHE A 46 1.79 9.79 6.75
CA PHE A 46 1.59 8.67 7.67
C PHE A 46 2.92 8.25 8.33
N PHE A 47 3.97 8.03 7.55
CA PHE A 47 5.27 7.61 8.06
C PHE A 47 5.97 8.70 8.87
N ALA A 48 5.65 9.97 8.68
CA ALA A 48 6.12 11.03 9.57
C ALA A 48 5.68 10.80 11.04
N LEU A 49 4.51 10.19 11.28
CA LEU A 49 4.07 9.82 12.63
C LEU A 49 4.96 8.75 13.27
N LEU A 50 5.51 7.86 12.44
CA LEU A 50 6.37 6.74 12.84
C LEU A 50 7.87 7.07 12.73
N THR A 51 8.20 8.31 12.39
CA THR A 51 9.57 8.80 12.26
C THR A 51 9.96 9.62 13.50
N PRO A 52 11.18 9.45 14.05
CA PRO A 52 12.24 8.54 13.60
C PRO A 52 11.99 7.07 14.00
N THR A 53 12.83 6.16 13.50
CA THR A 53 12.66 4.70 13.57
C THR A 53 12.28 4.13 14.95
N TRP A 54 12.73 4.72 16.06
CA TRP A 54 12.35 4.24 17.41
C TRP A 54 10.83 4.30 17.67
N LYS A 55 10.09 5.19 17.01
CA LYS A 55 8.63 5.24 17.08
C LYS A 55 7.99 4.05 16.35
N ALA A 56 8.52 3.70 15.18
CA ALA A 56 8.12 2.49 14.47
C ALA A 56 8.43 1.23 15.30
N GLU A 57 9.62 1.13 15.88
CA GLU A 57 10.01 0.04 16.78
C GLU A 57 9.08 -0.08 17.99
N THR A 58 8.73 1.04 18.62
CA THR A 58 7.81 1.08 19.75
C THR A 58 6.41 0.59 19.35
N THR A 59 5.92 1.03 18.21
CA THR A 59 4.63 0.58 17.64
C THR A 59 4.67 -0.91 17.31
N CYS A 60 5.78 -1.38 16.74
CA CYS A 60 5.99 -2.79 16.43
C CYS A 60 6.04 -3.66 17.69
N ARG A 61 6.69 -3.20 18.77
CA ARG A 61 6.67 -3.87 20.06
C ARG A 61 5.26 -3.96 20.61
N LEU A 62 4.48 -2.87 20.56
CA LEU A 62 3.08 -2.87 20.99
C LEU A 62 2.24 -3.88 20.20
N ARG A 63 2.43 -3.95 18.87
CA ARG A 63 1.78 -4.95 18.02
C ARG A 63 2.20 -6.37 18.39
N ALA A 64 3.47 -6.61 18.66
CA ALA A 64 3.98 -7.93 19.03
C ALA A 64 3.42 -8.42 20.38
N THR A 65 3.27 -7.52 21.36
CA THR A 65 2.81 -7.89 22.71
C THR A 65 1.30 -7.92 22.87
N HIS A 66 0.56 -7.08 22.13
CA HIS A 66 -0.91 -6.97 22.28
C HIS A 66 -1.70 -7.40 21.03
N GLY A 67 -1.02 -7.70 19.93
CA GLY A 67 -1.63 -8.07 18.67
C GLY A 67 -2.29 -6.89 17.94
N CYS A 68 -2.81 -7.16 16.74
CA CYS A 68 -3.43 -6.16 15.87
C CYS A 68 -4.80 -5.67 16.38
N ARG A 69 -5.39 -6.34 17.38
CA ARG A 69 -6.68 -5.94 17.98
C ARG A 69 -6.52 -4.91 19.11
N ASN A 70 -5.28 -4.58 19.48
CA ASN A 70 -5.03 -3.49 20.42
C ASN A 70 -5.64 -2.18 19.88
N PRO A 71 -6.41 -1.41 20.67
CA PRO A 71 -7.11 -0.22 20.18
C PRO A 71 -6.19 0.82 19.52
N THR A 72 -5.00 1.04 20.07
CA THR A 72 -4.01 1.96 19.50
C THR A 72 -3.50 1.47 18.16
N ILE A 73 -3.28 0.16 18.01
CA ILE A 73 -2.88 -0.44 16.73
C ILE A 73 -4.01 -0.37 15.71
N VAL A 74 -5.25 -0.66 16.12
CA VAL A 74 -6.42 -0.54 15.23
C VAL A 74 -6.58 0.88 14.71
N GLN A 75 -6.41 1.90 15.56
CA GLN A 75 -6.48 3.31 15.14
C GLN A 75 -5.41 3.66 14.11
N LEU A 76 -4.18 3.20 14.32
CA LEU A 76 -3.09 3.42 13.36
C LEU A 76 -3.35 2.69 12.04
N ASP A 77 -3.81 1.44 12.11
CA ASP A 77 -4.12 0.63 10.93
C ASP A 77 -5.29 1.23 10.15
N GLN A 78 -6.33 1.73 10.82
CA GLN A 78 -7.41 2.47 10.17
C GLN A 78 -6.89 3.74 9.50
N TYR A 79 -5.99 4.48 10.16
CA TYR A 79 -5.40 5.68 9.57
C TYR A 79 -4.56 5.37 8.31
N GLU A 80 -3.82 4.25 8.29
CA GLU A 80 -3.10 3.77 7.09
C GLU A 80 -4.05 3.29 5.97
N ASN A 81 -5.33 3.05 6.26
CA ASN A 81 -6.26 2.44 5.30
C ASN A 81 -7.55 3.26 5.12
N HIS A 82 -7.45 4.59 5.18
CA HIS A 82 -8.60 5.50 4.97
C HIS A 82 -9.81 5.18 5.87
N GLY A 83 -9.55 4.87 7.14
CA GLY A 83 -10.56 4.63 8.17
C GLY A 83 -11.07 3.19 8.26
N LEU A 84 -10.75 2.31 7.30
CA LEU A 84 -11.20 0.92 7.30
C LEU A 84 -10.03 -0.02 7.03
N VAL A 85 -9.70 -0.91 7.97
CA VAL A 85 -8.72 -1.97 7.70
C VAL A 85 -9.36 -2.97 6.72
N PRO A 86 -8.71 -3.29 5.58
CA PRO A 86 -9.29 -4.20 4.60
C PRO A 86 -9.42 -5.62 5.18
N ASP A 87 -10.56 -6.24 4.89
CA ASP A 87 -10.75 -7.66 5.13
C ASP A 87 -10.05 -8.47 4.02
N GLY A 88 -9.32 -9.51 4.42
CA GLY A 88 -8.62 -10.40 3.49
C GLY A 88 -7.30 -9.84 2.95
N ALA A 89 -6.89 -10.37 1.80
CA ALA A 89 -5.53 -10.22 1.30
C ALA A 89 -5.21 -8.78 0.86
N VAL A 90 -3.96 -8.37 1.11
CA VAL A 90 -3.42 -7.07 0.73
C VAL A 90 -2.14 -7.25 -0.08
N CYS A 91 -1.86 -6.31 -0.99
CA CYS A 91 -0.62 -6.30 -1.76
C CYS A 91 0.36 -5.26 -1.23
N SER A 92 1.66 -5.51 -1.38
CA SER A 92 2.72 -4.61 -0.92
C SER A 92 3.69 -4.22 -2.04
N ASP A 93 4.48 -3.17 -1.80
CA ASP A 93 5.56 -2.73 -2.67
C ASP A 93 6.88 -3.52 -2.47
N LEU A 94 6.86 -4.59 -1.66
CA LEU A 94 8.04 -5.40 -1.40
C LEU A 94 8.37 -6.32 -2.59
N PRO A 95 9.65 -6.45 -2.98
CA PRO A 95 10.05 -7.23 -4.15
C PRO A 95 9.81 -8.74 -3.99
N TYR A 96 9.94 -9.28 -2.78
CA TYR A 96 9.85 -10.72 -2.51
C TYR A 96 8.60 -11.12 -1.71
N ALA A 97 7.76 -10.16 -1.35
CA ALA A 97 6.56 -10.37 -0.54
C ALA A 97 5.41 -9.50 -1.07
N SER A 98 4.98 -9.79 -2.29
CA SER A 98 4.04 -8.95 -3.05
C SER A 98 2.61 -8.97 -2.48
N TRP A 99 2.26 -9.94 -1.64
CA TRP A 99 0.94 -10.04 -1.01
C TRP A 99 1.01 -10.70 0.36
N PHE A 100 -0.03 -10.47 1.15
CA PHE A 100 -0.23 -11.02 2.49
C PHE A 100 -1.69 -11.37 2.69
N GLU A 101 -2.00 -12.40 3.48
CA GLU A 101 -3.37 -12.86 3.74
C GLU A 101 -4.24 -11.82 4.48
N SER A 102 -3.62 -10.90 5.20
CA SER A 102 -4.30 -9.81 5.89
C SER A 102 -3.40 -8.59 6.07
N PHE A 103 -4.00 -7.43 6.33
CA PHE A 103 -3.24 -6.25 6.71
C PHE A 103 -2.43 -6.47 8.00
N CYS A 104 -2.98 -7.21 8.96
CA CYS A 104 -2.28 -7.54 10.20
C CYS A 104 -0.99 -8.36 9.94
N GLN A 105 -1.05 -9.35 9.05
CA GLN A 105 0.10 -10.14 8.60
C GLN A 105 1.16 -9.24 7.93
N PHE A 106 0.74 -8.36 7.02
CA PHE A 106 1.64 -7.39 6.38
C PHE A 106 2.37 -6.50 7.40
N SER A 107 1.64 -5.92 8.36
CA SER A 107 2.26 -5.07 9.38
C SER A 107 3.18 -5.85 10.33
N GLN A 108 2.84 -7.10 10.66
CA GLN A 108 3.72 -7.97 11.44
C GLN A 108 5.01 -8.26 10.68
N TYR A 109 4.91 -8.60 9.38
CA TYR A 109 6.07 -8.80 8.52
C TYR A 109 6.98 -7.58 8.49
N ARG A 110 6.41 -6.37 8.35
CA ARG A 110 7.16 -5.09 8.42
C ARG A 110 7.96 -4.97 9.71
N CYS A 111 7.32 -5.31 10.83
CA CYS A 111 7.95 -5.27 12.14
C CYS A 111 9.08 -6.29 12.28
N SER A 112 8.84 -7.56 11.93
CA SER A 112 9.83 -8.63 12.07
C SER A 112 11.05 -8.47 11.15
N ASN A 113 10.87 -7.85 9.98
CA ASN A 113 11.95 -7.66 9.00
C ASN A 113 12.53 -6.23 9.02
N HIS A 114 12.09 -5.38 9.95
CA HIS A 114 12.55 -3.99 10.09
C HIS A 114 12.32 -3.14 8.83
N VAL A 115 11.39 -3.54 7.95
CA VAL A 115 10.97 -2.81 6.76
C VAL A 115 9.79 -1.88 7.09
N TYR A 116 9.99 -1.02 8.08
CA TYR A 116 8.92 -0.25 8.74
C TYR A 116 8.08 0.62 7.80
N TYR A 117 8.68 1.06 6.68
CA TYR A 117 8.10 1.99 5.72
C TYR A 117 7.67 1.33 4.40
N ALA A 118 7.56 -0.01 4.37
CA ALA A 118 6.96 -0.70 3.24
C ALA A 118 5.49 -0.30 3.10
N LYS A 119 5.02 -0.13 1.87
CA LYS A 119 3.70 0.41 1.54
C LYS A 119 2.77 -0.70 1.09
N ARG A 120 1.52 -0.61 1.50
CA ARG A 120 0.45 -1.34 0.82
C ARG A 120 0.16 -0.68 -0.53
N VAL A 121 -0.02 -1.50 -1.56
CA VAL A 121 -0.36 -1.06 -2.92
C VAL A 121 -1.67 -1.70 -3.38
N ARG A 122 -2.24 -1.18 -4.48
CA ARG A 122 -3.37 -1.85 -5.13
C ARG A 122 -2.88 -3.16 -5.74
N CYS A 123 -3.65 -4.22 -5.56
CA CYS A 123 -3.36 -5.51 -6.18
C CYS A 123 -3.57 -5.44 -7.69
N SER A 124 -2.58 -5.87 -8.47
CA SER A 124 -2.63 -5.88 -9.95
C SER A 124 -3.59 -6.94 -10.49
N GLN A 125 -3.86 -8.00 -9.71
CA GLN A 125 -4.77 -9.09 -10.00
C GLN A 125 -5.59 -9.42 -8.73
N PRO A 126 -6.80 -9.98 -8.85
CA PRO A 126 -7.51 -10.50 -7.69
C PRO A 126 -6.63 -11.54 -7.00
N VAL A 127 -6.35 -11.34 -5.70
CA VAL A 127 -5.49 -12.24 -4.94
C VAL A 127 -6.26 -13.55 -4.73
N SER A 128 -6.03 -14.53 -5.60
CA SER A 128 -6.57 -15.87 -5.44
C SER A 128 -5.77 -16.60 -4.36
N ILE A 129 -6.43 -16.96 -3.26
CA ILE A 129 -5.88 -17.69 -2.09
C ILE A 129 -5.25 -19.05 -2.46
N LEU A 130 -5.44 -19.52 -3.70
CA LEU A 130 -5.01 -20.85 -4.18
C LEU A 130 -3.71 -20.87 -5.01
N SER A 131 -3.00 -19.75 -5.19
CA SER A 131 -1.82 -19.70 -6.07
C SER A 131 -0.47 -19.83 -5.33
N VAL A 132 -0.42 -20.53 -4.20
CA VAL A 132 0.84 -20.99 -3.58
C VAL A 132 1.20 -22.32 -4.23
N ASN A 133 1.63 -22.34 -5.49
CA ASN A 133 2.20 -23.55 -6.10
C ASN A 133 3.18 -23.34 -7.28
N ASN A 134 3.51 -22.11 -7.68
CA ASN A 134 4.41 -21.91 -8.84
C ASN A 134 5.91 -21.74 -8.52
N PHE A 135 6.35 -22.13 -7.31
CA PHE A 135 7.78 -22.14 -6.96
C PHE A 135 8.45 -23.51 -7.17
N LYS A 136 7.83 -24.44 -7.92
CA LYS A 136 8.41 -25.76 -8.20
C LYS A 136 8.80 -26.02 -9.66
N GLU A 137 8.70 -25.03 -10.55
CA GLU A 137 8.98 -25.20 -11.99
C GLU A 137 10.31 -24.55 -12.43
N LEU A 138 11.33 -24.53 -11.57
CA LEU A 138 12.69 -24.14 -11.99
C LEU A 138 13.79 -25.13 -11.57
N GLU A 139 13.47 -26.20 -10.86
CA GLU A 139 14.45 -27.22 -10.40
C GLU A 139 14.23 -28.60 -11.05
N SER A 140 13.66 -28.65 -12.26
CA SER A 140 13.43 -29.92 -12.98
C SER A 140 14.02 -29.92 -14.40
N ALA A 141 15.13 -29.22 -14.61
CA ALA A 141 15.87 -29.22 -15.89
C ALA A 141 17.28 -29.84 -15.77
N ALA A 142 17.59 -30.54 -14.68
CA ALA A 142 18.91 -31.16 -14.50
C ALA A 142 18.84 -32.48 -13.72
N GLU A 143 18.22 -33.51 -14.29
CA GLU A 143 18.54 -34.90 -13.87
C GLU A 143 18.78 -35.75 -15.12
N GLY A 144 20.06 -36.04 -15.37
CA GLY A 144 20.49 -37.10 -16.26
C GLY A 144 20.17 -38.48 -15.67
N PRO A 145 20.19 -39.55 -16.48
CA PRO A 145 19.71 -40.85 -16.05
C PRO A 145 20.75 -41.53 -15.16
N HIS A 146 20.45 -41.70 -13.87
CA HIS A 146 21.23 -42.55 -12.99
C HIS A 146 20.52 -43.87 -12.72
N THR A 147 21.30 -44.91 -13.01
CA THR A 147 21.04 -46.34 -13.04
C THR A 147 20.42 -46.91 -11.76
N VAL A 148 19.48 -47.83 -11.97
CA VAL A 148 18.88 -48.75 -11.01
C VAL A 148 19.95 -49.54 -10.23
N MET A 149 19.84 -49.58 -8.89
CA MET A 149 20.27 -50.74 -8.11
C MET A 149 19.43 -50.89 -6.84
N THR A 150 18.98 -52.11 -6.64
CA THR A 150 17.94 -52.64 -5.75
C THR A 150 18.34 -52.61 -4.26
N SER A 151 17.37 -52.32 -3.38
CA SER A 151 17.52 -52.40 -1.92
C SER A 151 17.55 -53.86 -1.40
N PRO A 152 18.30 -54.19 -0.33
CA PRO A 152 18.13 -55.42 0.42
C PRO A 152 17.04 -55.27 1.50
N ILE A 153 16.15 -56.26 1.60
CA ILE A 153 15.16 -56.40 2.68
C ILE A 153 15.76 -57.32 3.75
N THR A 154 15.91 -56.82 4.97
CA THR A 154 16.13 -57.62 6.18
C THR A 154 14.80 -57.87 6.89
N PRO A 155 14.46 -59.10 7.31
CA PRO A 155 13.40 -59.34 8.26
C PRO A 155 13.94 -59.53 9.68
N HIS A 156 13.22 -58.93 10.62
CA HIS A 156 13.41 -58.98 12.06
C HIS A 156 12.90 -60.31 12.68
N VAL A 157 13.64 -60.75 13.69
CA VAL A 157 13.44 -61.76 14.77
C VAL A 157 12.00 -62.07 15.23
N LYS A 158 11.69 -63.38 15.47
CA LYS A 158 11.04 -63.91 16.71
C LYS A 158 10.98 -65.46 16.78
N GLY A 159 11.34 -66.04 17.93
CA GLY A 159 10.69 -67.26 18.47
C GLY A 159 11.60 -68.43 18.87
N GLU A 160 11.62 -68.71 20.18
CA GLU A 160 12.14 -69.87 20.96
C GLU A 160 13.65 -70.08 21.13
#